data_AF-A0A3N5JH75-F1
#
_entry.id   AF-A0A3N5JH75-F1
#
_cell.length_a   1.000
_cell.length_b   1.000
_cell.length_c   1.000
_cell.angle_alpha   90.00
_cell.angle_beta   90.00
_cell.angle_gamma   90.00
#
_symmetry.space_group_name_H-M   'P 1'
#
loop_
_entity.id
_entity.type
_entity.pdbx_description
1 polymer ?
#
loop_
_entity_poly.entity_id
_entity_poly.type
_entity_poly.pdbx_seq_one_letter_code
_entity_poly.pdbx_strand_id
1 'polypeptide(L)' 'MRMGRRAGVAMHLSSLPGDHGIGDIADSATAFVDRLVEMQLGVWQFLPLGPTAYGDSPYQPLSAFAGN' A
#
# COMPACT_ATOMS: atom_id res chain seq x y z
N MET A 1 21.30 -4.62 7.41
CA MET A 1 20.35 -5.73 7.68
C MET A 1 20.51 -6.79 6.62
N ARG A 2 20.72 -8.06 6.96
CA ARG A 2 20.79 -9.14 5.97
C ARG A 2 19.40 -9.77 5.87
N MET A 3 18.65 -9.41 4.83
CA MET A 3 17.37 -10.03 4.55
C MET A 3 17.62 -11.40 3.92
N GLY A 4 17.04 -12.47 4.47
CA GLY A 4 17.00 -13.77 3.79
C GLY A 4 16.25 -13.67 2.45
N ARG A 5 16.29 -14.74 1.65
CA ARG A 5 15.47 -14.81 0.42
C ARG A 5 13.99 -14.64 0.79
N ARG A 6 13.31 -13.68 0.16
CA ARG A 6 11.88 -13.39 0.34
C ARG A 6 11.26 -13.01 -1.00
N ALA A 7 9.96 -13.25 -1.13
CA ALA A 7 9.13 -12.76 -2.22
C ALA A 7 8.03 -11.85 -1.65
N GLY A 8 7.42 -11.05 -2.51
CA GLY A 8 6.39 -10.10 -2.13
C GLY A 8 5.58 -9.57 -3.31
N VAL A 9 4.61 -8.72 -3.01
CA VAL A 9 3.75 -8.04 -3.99
C VAL A 9 3.95 -6.53 -3.88
N ALA A 10 4.01 -5.86 -5.03
CA ALA A 10 3.94 -4.42 -5.13
C ALA A 10 2.50 -4.01 -5.52
N MET A 11 1.78 -3.42 -4.57
CA MET A 11 0.41 -2.96 -4.76
C MET A 11 0.13 -1.78 -3.82
N HIS A 12 -0.34 -0.65 -4.34
CA HIS A 12 -0.66 0.52 -3.51
C HIS A 12 -2.01 0.33 -2.79
N LEU A 13 -2.19 1.01 -1.64
CA LEU A 13 -3.43 0.95 -0.87
C LEU A 13 -4.65 1.39 -1.69
N SER A 14 -4.48 2.43 -2.52
CA SER A 14 -5.56 2.91 -3.39
C SER A 14 -6.04 1.88 -4.42
N SER A 15 -5.27 0.81 -4.67
CA SER A 15 -5.64 -0.29 -5.56
C SER A 15 -6.39 -1.43 -4.86
N LEU A 16 -6.52 -1.38 -3.53
CA LEU A 16 -7.37 -2.31 -2.79
C LEU A 16 -8.83 -2.08 -3.16
N PRO A 17 -9.67 -3.12 -3.05
CA PRO A 17 -11.11 -2.91 -3.09
C PRO A 17 -11.54 -2.02 -1.92
N GLY A 18 -12.40 -1.06 -2.19
CA GLY A 18 -12.95 -0.15 -1.18
C GLY A 18 -14.34 0.34 -1.61
N ASP A 19 -15.23 0.52 -0.65
CA ASP A 19 -16.65 0.83 -0.90
C ASP A 19 -16.88 2.28 -1.35
N HIS A 20 -15.86 3.13 -1.24
CA HIS A 20 -15.95 4.57 -1.48
C HIS A 20 -15.19 5.01 -2.74
N GLY A 21 -14.90 4.08 -3.66
CA GLY A 21 -14.26 4.36 -4.96
C GLY A 21 -12.73 4.39 -4.93
N ILE A 22 -12.10 4.21 -3.77
CA ILE A 22 -10.65 4.05 -3.60
C ILE A 22 -10.38 3.09 -2.44
N GLY A 23 -9.29 2.34 -2.51
CA GLY A 23 -8.85 1.50 -1.40
C GLY A 23 -8.29 2.32 -0.23
N ASP A 24 -8.49 1.82 0.98
CA ASP A 24 -8.15 2.49 2.25
C ASP A 24 -7.48 1.53 3.26
N ILE A 25 -7.16 2.04 4.45
CA ILE A 25 -6.64 1.22 5.56
C ILE A 25 -7.83 0.71 6.39
N ALA A 26 -8.57 -0.24 5.83
CA ALA A 26 -9.71 -0.89 6.47
C ALA A 26 -9.63 -2.43 6.33
N ASP A 27 -10.78 -3.11 6.38
CA ASP A 27 -10.88 -4.58 6.35
C ASP A 27 -10.21 -5.20 5.12
N SER A 28 -10.25 -4.54 3.96
CA SER A 28 -9.62 -5.03 2.73
C SER A 28 -8.09 -5.06 2.83
N ALA A 29 -7.48 -4.13 3.57
CA ALA A 29 -6.04 -4.11 3.80
C ALA A 29 -5.61 -5.28 4.71
N THR A 30 -6.35 -5.54 5.79
CA THR A 30 -6.10 -6.70 6.66
C THR A 30 -6.32 -8.01 5.91
N ALA A 31 -7.41 -8.13 5.16
CA ALA A 31 -7.65 -9.29 4.32
C ALA A 31 -6.52 -9.51 3.29
N PHE A 32 -5.97 -8.44 2.70
CA PHE A 32 -4.84 -8.56 1.79
C PHE A 32 -3.58 -9.08 2.50
N VAL A 33 -3.30 -8.63 3.72
CA VAL A 33 -2.20 -9.18 4.54
C VAL A 33 -2.41 -10.67 4.81
N ASP A 34 -3.62 -11.09 5.17
CA ASP A 34 -3.93 -12.52 5.38
C ASP A 34 -3.67 -13.33 4.10
N ARG A 35 -4.01 -12.80 2.93
CA ARG A 35 -3.71 -13.43 1.63
C ARG A 35 -2.21 -13.53 1.36
N LEU A 36 -1.42 -12.52 1.72
CA LEU A 36 0.04 -12.60 1.61
C LEU A 36 0.61 -13.69 2.52
N VAL A 37 0.08 -13.83 3.74
CA VAL A 37 0.46 -14.90 4.67
C VAL A 37 0.13 -16.28 4.10
N GLU A 38 -1.09 -16.47 3.58
CA GLU A 38 -1.51 -17.71 2.91
C GLU A 38 -0.61 -18.08 1.72
N MET A 39 -0.16 -17.08 0.96
CA MET A 39 0.74 -17.24 -0.19
C MET A 39 2.22 -17.37 0.20
N GLN A 40 2.56 -17.32 1.49
CA GLN A 40 3.94 -17.33 2.00
C GLN A 40 4.79 -16.16 1.47
N LEU A 41 4.16 -15.03 1.18
CA LEU A 41 4.81 -13.79 0.76
C LEU A 41 5.12 -12.92 1.98
N GLY A 42 6.37 -12.48 2.09
CA GLY A 42 6.89 -11.80 3.29
C GLY A 42 7.11 -10.30 3.12
N VAL A 43 6.69 -9.72 1.99
CA VAL A 43 6.87 -8.31 1.67
C VAL A 43 5.61 -7.77 0.96
N TRP A 44 5.08 -6.67 1.47
CA TRP A 44 4.13 -5.81 0.77
C TRP A 44 4.81 -4.47 0.51
N GLN A 45 4.98 -4.13 -0.77
CA GLN A 45 5.51 -2.84 -1.18
C GLN A 45 4.39 -1.95 -1.72
N PHE A 46 4.38 -0.69 -1.30
CA PHE A 46 3.48 0.34 -1.80
C PHE A 46 4.26 1.64 -2.07
N LEU A 47 3.61 2.56 -2.81
CA LEU A 47 4.10 3.90 -3.15
C LEU A 47 4.08 4.84 -1.92
N PRO A 48 4.64 6.07 -2.02
CA PRO A 48 4.58 7.02 -0.90
C PRO A 48 3.14 7.36 -0.49
N LEU A 49 2.93 7.55 0.81
CA LEU A 49 1.60 7.76 1.41
C LEU A 49 1.26 9.25 1.59
N GLY A 50 2.01 10.16 1.00
CA GLY A 50 1.77 11.58 1.18
C GLY A 50 0.49 12.05 0.48
N PRO A 51 -0.15 13.12 1.00
CA PRO A 51 -1.35 13.69 0.38
C PRO A 51 -1.06 14.15 -1.04
N THR A 52 -1.78 13.62 -2.01
CA THR A 52 -1.58 13.93 -3.43
C THR A 52 -2.14 15.31 -3.78
N ALA A 53 -1.54 15.95 -4.77
CA ALA A 53 -2.01 17.23 -5.33
C ALA A 53 -2.58 17.01 -6.74
N TYR A 54 -2.64 18.07 -7.55
CA TYR A 54 -3.03 17.98 -8.95
C TYR A 54 -2.18 16.94 -9.70
N GLY A 55 -2.86 15.96 -10.32
CA GLY A 55 -2.22 14.86 -11.05
C GLY A 55 -2.08 13.56 -10.24
N ASP A 56 -2.57 13.52 -8.99
CA ASP A 56 -2.75 12.33 -8.16
C ASP A 56 -1.49 11.47 -7.96
N SER A 57 -0.31 12.06 -8.21
CA SER A 57 0.97 11.37 -8.11
C SER A 57 1.41 11.27 -6.65
N PRO A 58 1.64 10.06 -6.11
CA PRO A 58 2.16 9.89 -4.75
C PRO A 58 3.61 10.40 -4.61
N TYR A 59 4.28 10.72 -5.72
CA TYR A 59 5.64 11.28 -5.74
C TYR A 59 5.67 12.82 -5.70
N GLN A 60 4.50 13.48 -5.70
CA GLN A 60 4.38 14.93 -5.58
C GLN A 60 3.44 15.30 -4.42
N PRO A 61 3.83 15.01 -3.16
CA PRO A 61 2.94 15.23 -2.03
C PRO A 61 2.93 16.70 -1.58
N LEU A 62 1.82 17.14 -0.98
CA LEU A 62 1.70 18.46 -0.34
C LEU A 62 2.55 18.59 0.94
N SER A 63 3.01 17.47 1.49
CA SER A 63 3.82 17.40 2.70
C SER A 63 4.75 16.19 2.66
N ALA A 64 5.97 16.34 3.19
CA ALA A 64 6.91 15.24 3.36
C ALA A 64 6.59 14.34 4.57
N PHE A 65 5.63 14.74 5.42
CA PHE A 65 5.34 14.09 6.70
C PHE A 65 3.88 13.63 6.88
N ALA A 66 2.93 14.23 6.15
CA ALA A 66 1.52 13.88 6.29
C ALA A 66 1.17 12.58 5.56
N GLY A 67 0.09 11.94 5.98
CA GLY A 67 -0.56 10.85 5.24
C GLY A 67 -1.73 11.37 4.38
N ASN A 68 -2.01 10.68 3.28
CA ASN A 68 -3.23 10.83 2.47
C ASN A 68 -4.41 10.14 3.17
#